data_AF-A0A2W5YQ15-F1
#
_entry.id   AF-A0A2W5YQ15-F1
#
_cell.length_a   1.000
_cell.length_b   1.000
_cell.length_c   1.000
_cell.angle_alpha   90.00
_cell.angle_beta   90.00
_cell.angle_gamma   90.00
#
_symmetry.space_group_name_H-M   'P 1'
#
loop_
_entity.id
_entity.type
_entity.pdbx_description
1 polymer ?
#
loop_
_entity_poly.entity_id
_entity_poly.type
_entity_poly.pdbx_seq_one_letter_code
_entity_poly.pdbx_strand_id
1 'polypeptide(L)'
;MKGLHLGSRAAAFMACCLCASATFAQVAPPPAPPILAQPATQSFGEWPEAPSNPVLYSIGDPTNEEQFYLELINRARATPAAEGVRLATTTTDQNTLSAYNSFGVNLILMQSQFAVILPVPPLSMNATLTTAARAHSQNMLQNNYQGHSGSDGSLTTRLQAYTAGANGWSLGENVYAYSKSVLFGHAGFEVDWGGSAATGGMQSPPGHRQNIHSTGFREVGIGNVVGSNGSVGPQLVTQDFGSVGGLLPFVTGVVYRDLNGNGFYDPGEGVGGVTVNVSNASYYAVTSSSGGYSVPVPGSGSYTVTFSGGPVATAQKSVNVVGGQNAKADYVAAASGLQPATLANISTRAVVGTGANVLIGGFIITGTQSKKVVIRAMGPSLSLSGKMLDPTLELHDSTGGVIGFNDNWSQNANSQEISVSGFAPTNPSESALLMTLAPGAYTAIVSGANQTSGIAVVEVYDLAGATASKLANISTRAFVQDGDNVLIGGLIVMGQSPADVIVRAIGPSLAVSGAMSDPTLDLRDSNGAPLASNDDWRLTQQTAIAATGLQPTRDAESAILISLPPGAYTAIVRGANNATGVAVIEVYHLN
;
A
#
# COMPACT_ATOMS: atom_id res chain seq x y z
N MET A 1 -44.60 65.56 -23.65
CA MET A 1 -45.06 64.85 -24.87
C MET A 1 -44.10 63.68 -25.07
N LYS A 2 -44.40 62.38 -25.03
CA LYS A 2 -45.56 61.48 -24.82
C LYS A 2 -45.09 60.49 -23.69
N GLY A 3 -45.86 59.87 -22.79
CA GLY A 3 -47.28 59.55 -22.71
C GLY A 3 -47.45 58.01 -22.66
N LEU A 4 -47.71 57.43 -21.46
CA LEU A 4 -48.48 56.21 -21.07
C LEU A 4 -47.91 55.67 -19.74
N HIS A 5 -48.49 55.85 -18.54
CA HIS A 5 -49.72 55.31 -17.92
C HIS A 5 -49.83 53.78 -17.77
N LEU A 6 -49.74 53.31 -16.52
CA LEU A 6 -50.68 52.48 -15.71
C LEU A 6 -49.89 52.07 -14.45
N GLY A 7 -50.26 52.26 -13.19
CA GLY A 7 -51.57 52.46 -12.56
C GLY A 7 -52.05 51.16 -11.91
N SER A 8 -51.70 50.90 -10.64
CA SER A 8 -52.66 50.50 -9.57
C SER A 8 -52.00 49.92 -8.32
N ARG A 9 -52.73 50.10 -7.22
CA ARG A 9 -52.42 49.84 -5.80
C ARG A 9 -52.88 48.43 -5.40
N ALA A 10 -52.20 47.82 -4.42
CA ALA A 10 -52.78 47.05 -3.30
C ALA A 10 -51.62 46.62 -2.38
N ALA A 11 -51.44 47.24 -1.22
CA ALA A 11 -52.14 46.97 0.04
C ALA A 11 -51.95 45.53 0.54
N ALA A 12 -51.12 45.46 1.58
CA ALA A 12 -50.73 44.33 2.43
C ALA A 12 -51.84 43.31 2.75
N PHE A 13 -51.45 42.03 2.74
CA PHE A 13 -51.87 41.10 3.78
C PHE A 13 -50.68 40.26 4.25
N MET A 14 -50.50 40.30 5.55
CA MET A 14 -49.46 39.66 6.35
C MET A 14 -49.83 38.18 6.52
N ALA A 15 -48.93 37.27 6.15
CA ALA A 15 -48.99 35.88 6.57
C ALA A 15 -47.59 35.42 6.97
N CYS A 16 -47.45 35.20 8.27
CA CYS A 16 -46.28 34.69 8.95
C CYS A 16 -46.01 33.23 8.53
N CYS A 17 -44.80 32.94 8.05
CA CYS A 17 -44.22 31.61 8.11
C CYS A 17 -42.71 31.75 8.34
N LEU A 18 -42.27 31.32 9.52
CA LEU A 18 -40.86 31.16 9.87
C LEU A 18 -40.22 30.14 8.92
N CYS A 19 -39.17 30.55 8.22
CA CYS A 19 -38.14 29.64 7.73
C CYS A 19 -36.84 30.00 8.45
N ALA A 20 -36.41 29.09 9.32
CA ALA A 20 -35.11 29.12 9.95
C ALA A 20 -34.02 29.07 8.85
N SER A 21 -33.21 30.11 8.77
CA SER A 21 -31.95 30.12 8.06
C SER A 21 -30.98 29.17 8.77
N ALA A 22 -30.71 28.02 8.16
CA ALA A 22 -29.61 27.15 8.56
C ALA A 22 -28.28 27.83 8.17
N THR A 23 -27.66 28.49 9.14
CA THR A 23 -26.25 28.85 9.09
C THR A 23 -25.44 27.56 9.15
N PHE A 24 -24.69 27.26 8.09
CA PHE A 24 -23.61 26.28 8.19
C PHE A 24 -22.58 26.83 9.19
N ALA A 25 -22.44 26.16 10.33
CA ALA A 25 -21.33 26.42 11.23
C ALA A 25 -20.04 26.09 10.47
N GLN A 26 -19.20 27.11 10.25
CA GLN A 26 -17.79 26.91 9.89
C GLN A 26 -17.16 26.07 10.99
N VAL A 27 -16.89 24.81 10.69
CA VAL A 27 -15.98 23.99 11.51
C VAL A 27 -14.61 24.65 11.38
N ALA A 28 -14.03 25.04 12.52
CA ALA A 28 -12.66 25.53 12.55
C ALA A 28 -11.74 24.47 11.93
N PRO A 29 -10.73 24.86 11.13
CA PRO A 29 -9.76 23.91 10.61
C PRO A 29 -9.14 23.12 11.78
N PRO A 30 -8.87 21.81 11.60
CA PRO A 30 -8.28 20.99 12.64
C PRO A 30 -6.97 21.63 13.12
N PRO A 31 -6.64 21.50 14.43
CA PRO A 31 -5.36 21.97 14.93
C PRO A 31 -4.23 21.35 14.11
N ALA A 32 -3.22 22.16 13.79
CA ALA A 32 -2.05 21.69 13.07
C ALA A 32 -1.52 20.41 13.73
N PRO A 33 -1.14 19.39 12.95
CA PRO A 33 -0.55 18.18 13.50
C PRO A 33 0.61 18.55 14.43
N PRO A 34 0.84 17.77 15.51
CA PRO A 34 1.98 18.01 16.39
C PRO A 34 3.22 18.12 15.53
N ILE A 35 3.96 19.22 15.71
CA ILE A 35 5.28 19.40 15.13
C ILE A 35 6.08 18.18 15.59
N LEU A 36 6.29 17.20 14.71
CA LEU A 36 7.38 16.26 14.85
C LEU A 36 8.61 17.13 15.02
N ALA A 37 9.25 17.05 16.19
CA ALA A 37 10.46 17.80 16.47
C ALA A 37 11.34 17.72 15.24
N GLN A 38 11.68 18.89 14.68
CA GLN A 38 12.58 18.98 13.55
C GLN A 38 13.77 18.06 13.81
N PRO A 39 14.21 17.21 12.86
CA PRO A 39 15.55 16.69 12.95
C PRO A 39 16.44 17.93 13.08
N ALA A 40 17.23 17.97 14.15
CA ALA A 40 18.03 19.13 14.52
C ALA A 40 18.67 19.72 13.27
N THR A 41 18.51 21.02 13.07
CA THR A 41 19.25 21.80 12.07
C THR A 41 20.71 21.40 12.17
N GLN A 42 21.23 20.67 11.18
CA GLN A 42 22.65 20.38 11.14
C GLN A 42 23.37 21.69 10.83
N SER A 43 23.90 22.32 11.88
CA SER A 43 24.93 23.32 11.73
C SER A 43 26.15 22.62 11.14
N PHE A 44 26.60 23.03 9.96
CA PHE A 44 27.88 22.61 9.41
C PHE A 44 29.02 23.24 10.24
N GLY A 45 29.28 22.64 11.41
CA GLY A 45 30.57 22.71 12.09
C GLY A 45 31.48 21.62 11.54
N GLU A 46 32.79 21.81 11.66
CA GLU A 46 33.80 20.80 11.34
C GLU A 46 33.37 19.41 11.82
N TRP A 47 33.42 18.43 10.91
CA TRP A 47 32.96 17.07 11.17
C TRP A 47 33.74 16.46 12.35
N PRO A 48 33.05 16.01 13.41
CA PRO A 48 33.70 15.24 14.47
C PRO A 48 34.17 13.89 13.94
N GLU A 49 35.16 13.28 14.61
CA GLU A 49 35.68 11.95 14.30
C GLU A 49 34.58 10.90 14.07
N ALA A 50 34.84 9.95 13.19
CA ALA A 50 33.89 8.94 12.75
C ALA A 50 33.20 8.24 13.94
N PRO A 51 31.85 8.15 13.98
CA PRO A 51 31.15 7.45 15.04
C PRO A 51 31.50 5.95 15.02
N SER A 52 31.53 5.33 16.21
CA SER A 52 31.88 3.92 16.40
C SER A 52 30.85 2.92 15.84
N ASN A 53 29.66 3.40 15.43
CA ASN A 53 28.61 2.61 14.77
C ASN A 53 28.06 3.38 13.56
N PRO A 54 27.76 2.71 12.43
CA PRO A 54 27.19 3.36 11.25
C PRO A 54 25.78 3.90 11.51
N VAL A 55 25.44 5.02 10.88
CA VAL A 55 24.16 5.74 11.03
C VAL A 55 23.18 5.32 9.93
N LEU A 56 21.89 5.15 10.26
CA LEU A 56 20.87 4.87 9.25
C LEU A 56 20.69 6.07 8.31
N TYR A 57 20.87 5.85 7.01
CA TYR A 57 20.47 6.76 5.95
C TYR A 57 19.15 6.27 5.34
N SER A 58 18.18 7.17 5.19
CA SER A 58 16.85 6.85 4.67
C SER A 58 16.55 7.65 3.40
N ILE A 59 16.06 6.96 2.37
CA ILE A 59 15.52 7.56 1.16
C ILE A 59 14.01 7.86 1.28
N GLY A 60 13.42 7.67 2.46
CA GLY A 60 11.97 7.60 2.65
C GLY A 60 11.41 6.23 2.26
N ASP A 61 10.13 6.20 1.91
CA ASP A 61 9.42 4.99 1.48
C ASP A 61 8.75 5.25 0.12
N PRO A 62 9.51 5.16 -0.99
CA PRO A 62 8.93 5.26 -2.33
C PRO A 62 7.96 4.12 -2.60
N THR A 63 6.87 4.44 -3.30
CA THR A 63 5.94 3.44 -3.85
C THR A 63 6.63 2.57 -4.89
N ASN A 64 6.03 1.44 -5.23
CA ASN A 64 6.53 0.56 -6.28
C ASN A 64 6.65 1.28 -7.63
N GLU A 65 5.70 2.15 -7.96
CA GLU A 65 5.69 2.93 -9.19
C GLU A 65 6.80 3.99 -9.22
N GLU A 66 7.05 4.66 -8.10
CA GLU A 66 8.13 5.66 -7.99
C GLU A 66 9.51 5.00 -8.05
N GLN A 67 9.68 3.84 -7.42
CA GLN A 67 10.89 3.03 -7.57
C GLN A 67 11.06 2.59 -9.03
N PHE A 68 9.99 2.15 -9.69
CA PHE A 68 10.06 1.75 -11.10
C PHE A 68 10.45 2.91 -12.02
N TYR A 69 9.95 4.12 -11.78
CA TYR A 69 10.43 5.31 -12.49
C TYR A 69 11.93 5.54 -12.30
N LEU A 70 12.46 5.41 -11.07
CA LEU A 70 13.89 5.56 -10.81
C LEU A 70 14.71 4.50 -11.56
N GLU A 71 14.24 3.26 -11.58
CA GLU A 71 14.90 2.16 -12.27
C GLU A 71 14.94 2.41 -13.79
N LEU A 72 13.85 2.90 -14.38
CA LEU A 72 13.78 3.27 -15.79
C LEU A 72 14.72 4.45 -16.12
N ILE A 73 14.75 5.49 -15.27
CA ILE A 73 15.68 6.63 -15.38
C ILE A 73 17.12 6.15 -15.32
N ASN A 74 17.48 5.32 -14.33
CA ASN A 74 18.84 4.85 -14.13
C ASN A 74 19.29 3.87 -15.24
N ARG A 75 18.37 3.07 -15.79
CA ARG A 75 18.65 2.27 -17.00
C ARG A 75 18.97 3.17 -18.19
N ALA A 76 18.15 4.19 -18.42
CA ALA A 76 18.36 5.14 -19.50
C ALA A 76 19.70 5.87 -19.38
N ARG A 77 20.03 6.36 -18.17
CA ARG A 77 21.30 7.04 -17.86
C ARG A 77 22.51 6.13 -18.07
N ALA A 78 22.41 4.84 -17.74
CA ALA A 78 23.50 3.89 -17.89
C ALA A 78 23.80 3.55 -19.36
N THR A 79 22.77 3.42 -20.20
CA THR A 79 22.92 3.04 -21.61
C THR A 79 21.96 3.81 -22.53
N PRO A 80 22.15 5.13 -22.74
CA PRO A 80 21.19 5.98 -23.45
C PRO A 80 20.86 5.47 -24.87
N ALA A 81 21.87 5.07 -25.64
CA ALA A 81 21.68 4.51 -26.98
C ALA A 81 20.79 3.26 -26.98
N ALA A 82 20.95 2.37 -25.97
CA ALA A 82 20.14 1.17 -25.84
C ALA A 82 18.70 1.50 -25.42
N GLU A 83 18.51 2.50 -24.54
CA GLU A 83 17.17 2.97 -24.18
C GLU A 83 16.43 3.58 -25.39
N GLY A 84 17.12 4.35 -26.24
CA GLY A 84 16.56 4.86 -27.49
C GLY A 84 16.10 3.73 -28.42
N VAL A 85 16.89 2.65 -28.52
CA VAL A 85 16.50 1.45 -29.28
C VAL A 85 15.30 0.75 -28.65
N ARG A 86 15.30 0.58 -27.33
CA ARG A 86 14.21 -0.06 -26.58
C ARG A 86 12.88 0.69 -26.80
N LEU A 87 12.88 2.01 -26.60
CA LEU A 87 11.71 2.86 -26.81
C LEU A 87 11.18 2.74 -28.24
N ALA A 88 12.08 2.71 -29.24
CA ALA A 88 11.70 2.64 -30.65
C ALA A 88 11.22 1.26 -31.11
N THR A 89 11.70 0.16 -30.53
CA THR A 89 11.56 -1.18 -31.14
C THR A 89 10.96 -2.24 -30.25
N THR A 90 11.03 -2.10 -28.92
CA THR A 90 10.57 -3.14 -27.99
C THR A 90 9.40 -2.69 -27.12
N THR A 91 8.98 -1.42 -27.21
CA THR A 91 7.78 -0.93 -26.54
C THR A 91 6.53 -1.63 -27.06
N THR A 92 5.82 -2.32 -26.16
CA THR A 92 4.52 -2.96 -26.42
C THR A 92 3.34 -2.20 -25.82
N ASP A 93 3.62 -1.15 -25.03
CA ASP A 93 2.61 -0.29 -24.40
C ASP A 93 1.79 0.46 -25.46
N GLN A 94 0.50 0.13 -25.53
CA GLN A 94 -0.40 0.64 -26.57
C GLN A 94 -0.62 2.16 -26.47
N ASN A 95 -0.55 2.72 -25.25
CA ASN A 95 -0.67 4.17 -25.07
C ASN A 95 0.53 4.89 -25.70
N THR A 96 1.74 4.35 -25.50
CA THR A 96 2.98 4.91 -26.07
C THR A 96 2.98 4.80 -27.59
N LEU A 97 2.59 3.65 -28.14
CA LEU A 97 2.45 3.48 -29.60
C LEU A 97 1.41 4.45 -30.19
N SER A 98 0.32 4.69 -29.47
CA SER A 98 -0.70 5.67 -29.87
C SER A 98 -0.16 7.10 -29.83
N ALA A 99 0.65 7.45 -28.83
CA ALA A 99 1.32 8.75 -28.77
C ALA A 99 2.31 8.94 -29.92
N TYR A 100 3.09 7.92 -30.27
CA TYR A 100 4.00 7.98 -31.43
C TYR A 100 3.26 8.32 -32.72
N ASN A 101 2.12 7.67 -32.97
CA ASN A 101 1.29 7.95 -34.13
C ASN A 101 0.67 9.37 -34.05
N SER A 102 0.17 9.76 -32.88
CA SER A 102 -0.52 11.05 -32.69
C SER A 102 0.39 12.24 -32.88
N PHE A 103 1.63 12.14 -32.39
CA PHE A 103 2.63 13.21 -32.51
C PHE A 103 3.54 13.07 -33.73
N GLY A 104 3.38 12.00 -34.53
CA GLY A 104 4.23 11.74 -35.70
C GLY A 104 5.71 11.55 -35.32
N VAL A 105 5.97 10.80 -34.25
CA VAL A 105 7.33 10.60 -33.71
C VAL A 105 8.19 9.86 -34.73
N ASN A 106 9.26 10.50 -35.18
CA ASN A 106 10.26 9.87 -36.04
C ASN A 106 11.22 9.04 -35.18
N LEU A 107 10.94 7.74 -35.09
CA LEU A 107 11.71 6.80 -34.25
C LEU A 107 13.17 6.66 -34.68
N ILE A 108 13.48 6.81 -35.98
CA ILE A 108 14.86 6.75 -36.48
C ILE A 108 15.64 7.99 -36.00
N LEU A 109 15.03 9.17 -36.12
CA LEU A 109 15.62 10.41 -35.61
C LEU A 109 15.79 10.33 -34.09
N MET A 110 14.77 9.85 -33.36
CA MET A 110 14.83 9.65 -31.91
C MET A 110 16.02 8.76 -31.53
N GLN A 111 16.15 7.58 -32.15
CA GLN A 111 17.30 6.68 -31.91
C GLN A 111 18.64 7.37 -32.18
N SER A 112 18.75 8.16 -33.26
CA SER A 112 19.98 8.90 -33.57
C SER A 112 20.31 9.97 -32.52
N GLN A 113 19.31 10.62 -31.93
CA GLN A 113 19.50 11.57 -30.84
C GLN A 113 19.95 10.87 -29.55
N PHE A 114 19.40 9.71 -29.22
CA PHE A 114 19.86 8.91 -28.07
C PHE A 114 21.27 8.36 -28.26
N ALA A 115 21.65 8.00 -29.48
CA ALA A 115 22.96 7.42 -29.79
C ALA A 115 24.15 8.35 -29.49
N VAL A 116 23.91 9.67 -29.40
CA VAL A 116 24.94 10.67 -29.08
C VAL A 116 24.95 11.10 -27.61
N ILE A 117 24.02 10.61 -26.79
CA ILE A 117 23.98 10.89 -25.35
C ILE A 117 25.01 9.98 -24.66
N LEU A 118 25.91 10.58 -23.89
CA LEU A 118 26.91 9.84 -23.11
C LEU A 118 26.28 9.23 -21.86
N PRO A 119 26.69 8.01 -21.45
CA PRO A 119 26.31 7.45 -20.17
C PRO A 119 26.65 8.37 -19.00
N VAL A 120 25.75 8.47 -18.04
CA VAL A 120 25.93 9.26 -16.81
C VAL A 120 25.63 8.43 -15.56
N PRO A 121 26.22 8.78 -14.39
CA PRO A 121 26.02 8.03 -13.16
C PRO A 121 24.54 7.93 -12.74
N PRO A 122 24.13 6.88 -12.01
CA PRO A 122 22.77 6.74 -11.51
C PRO A 122 22.41 7.86 -10.52
N LEU A 123 21.12 8.17 -10.42
CA LEU A 123 20.55 9.02 -9.39
C LEU A 123 20.18 8.19 -8.16
N SER A 124 20.39 8.78 -6.99
CA SER A 124 19.87 8.27 -5.71
C SER A 124 18.47 8.85 -5.46
N MET A 125 17.56 8.07 -4.88
CA MET A 125 16.32 8.68 -4.40
C MET A 125 16.57 9.54 -3.17
N ASN A 126 15.84 10.65 -3.02
CA ASN A 126 15.91 11.53 -1.86
C ASN A 126 14.52 11.80 -1.28
N ALA A 127 14.35 11.56 0.03
CA ALA A 127 13.06 11.67 0.71
C ALA A 127 12.43 13.08 0.64
N THR A 128 13.26 14.12 0.76
CA THR A 128 12.81 15.52 0.72
C THR A 128 12.34 15.89 -0.68
N LEU A 129 13.09 15.52 -1.71
CA LEU A 129 12.68 15.72 -3.10
C LEU A 129 11.40 14.93 -3.41
N THR A 130 11.30 13.66 -2.99
CA THR A 130 10.10 12.82 -3.22
C THR A 130 8.87 13.43 -2.58
N THR A 131 9.00 13.96 -1.36
CA THR A 131 7.89 14.63 -0.67
C THR A 131 7.40 15.86 -1.43
N ALA A 132 8.32 16.69 -1.93
CA ALA A 132 7.99 17.86 -2.73
C ALA A 132 7.34 17.48 -4.07
N ALA A 133 7.89 16.49 -4.76
CA ALA A 133 7.36 16.00 -6.03
C ALA A 133 5.94 15.43 -5.87
N ARG A 134 5.67 14.66 -4.81
CA ARG A 134 4.33 14.14 -4.50
C ARG A 134 3.34 15.28 -4.26
N ALA A 135 3.74 16.28 -3.48
CA ALA A 135 2.92 17.45 -3.21
C ALA A 135 2.58 18.22 -4.50
N HIS A 136 3.55 18.36 -5.41
CA HIS A 136 3.33 19.05 -6.68
C HIS A 136 2.41 18.27 -7.64
N SER A 137 2.60 16.95 -7.75
CA SER A 137 1.67 16.09 -8.49
C SER A 137 0.24 16.16 -7.93
N GLN A 138 0.10 16.21 -6.60
CA GLN A 138 -1.20 16.39 -5.96
C GLN A 138 -1.79 17.78 -6.24
N ASN A 139 -0.96 18.83 -6.28
CA ASN A 139 -1.39 20.18 -6.62
C ASN A 139 -1.94 20.27 -8.05
N MET A 140 -1.22 19.69 -9.02
CA MET A 140 -1.65 19.57 -10.42
C MET A 140 -2.99 18.84 -10.53
N LEU A 141 -3.17 17.75 -9.78
CA LEU A 141 -4.43 16.99 -9.76
C LEU A 141 -5.58 17.83 -9.20
N GLN A 142 -5.40 18.45 -8.03
CA GLN A 142 -6.45 19.22 -7.36
C GLN A 142 -6.90 20.43 -8.17
N ASN A 143 -5.97 21.08 -8.86
CA ASN A 143 -6.23 22.32 -9.59
C ASN A 143 -6.39 22.11 -11.12
N ASN A 144 -6.42 20.86 -11.60
CA ASN A 144 -6.63 20.49 -12.99
C ASN A 144 -5.70 21.26 -13.97
N TYR A 145 -4.39 21.14 -13.79
CA TYR A 145 -3.40 21.76 -14.68
C TYR A 145 -2.10 20.95 -14.80
N GLN A 146 -1.26 21.29 -15.79
CA GLN A 146 0.13 20.85 -15.89
C GLN A 146 1.04 22.07 -15.92
N GLY A 147 2.06 22.12 -15.07
CA GLY A 147 3.08 23.16 -15.14
C GLY A 147 4.01 23.17 -13.94
N HIS A 148 5.20 23.74 -14.12
CA HIS A 148 6.28 23.79 -13.11
C HIS A 148 6.02 24.73 -11.91
N SER A 149 4.99 25.56 -12.01
CA SER A 149 4.58 26.48 -10.96
C SER A 149 3.08 26.38 -10.75
N GLY A 150 2.66 26.38 -9.49
CA GLY A 150 1.26 26.26 -9.08
C GLY A 150 0.92 27.12 -7.88
N SER A 151 -0.21 26.81 -7.26
CA SER A 151 -0.60 27.42 -5.98
C SER A 151 0.33 27.03 -4.83
N ASP A 152 1.14 25.98 -5.02
CA ASP A 152 2.21 25.51 -4.15
C ASP A 152 3.58 26.21 -4.40
N GLY A 153 3.64 27.18 -5.32
CA GLY A 153 4.83 27.97 -5.62
C GLY A 153 5.62 27.46 -6.83
N SER A 154 6.86 27.96 -6.99
CA SER A 154 7.81 27.49 -8.01
C SER A 154 8.68 26.34 -7.47
N LEU A 155 9.40 25.66 -8.36
CA LEU A 155 10.36 24.60 -8.00
C LEU A 155 11.30 25.01 -6.86
N THR A 156 11.89 26.20 -6.96
CA THR A 156 12.81 26.72 -5.92
C THR A 156 12.15 26.95 -4.57
N THR A 157 10.86 27.34 -4.56
CA THR A 157 10.08 27.45 -3.33
C THR A 157 9.81 26.07 -2.73
N ARG A 158 9.37 25.11 -3.55
CA ARG A 158 9.08 23.74 -3.11
C ARG A 158 10.33 23.02 -2.59
N LEU A 159 11.50 23.28 -3.19
CA LEU A 159 12.77 22.64 -2.83
C LEU A 159 13.65 23.48 -1.89
N GLN A 160 13.07 24.46 -1.18
CA GLN A 160 13.81 25.28 -0.22
C GLN A 160 14.42 24.44 0.91
N ALA A 161 13.71 23.41 1.39
CA ALA A 161 14.23 22.53 2.45
C ALA A 161 15.42 21.69 1.97
N TYR A 162 15.41 21.26 0.70
CA TYR A 162 16.51 20.49 0.10
C TYR A 162 17.77 21.35 -0.11
N THR A 163 17.60 22.63 -0.45
CA THR A 163 18.70 23.56 -0.74
C THR A 163 19.16 24.37 0.48
N ALA A 164 18.49 24.24 1.61
CA ALA A 164 18.78 25.02 2.81
C ALA A 164 20.22 24.78 3.31
N GLY A 165 21.01 25.85 3.38
CA GLY A 165 22.39 25.80 3.86
C GLY A 165 23.40 25.18 2.89
N ALA A 166 22.99 24.81 1.67
CA ALA A 166 23.87 24.24 0.66
C ALA A 166 24.84 25.28 0.10
N ASN A 167 26.14 24.92 0.00
CA ASN A 167 27.16 25.73 -0.64
C ASN A 167 27.13 25.53 -2.17
N GLY A 168 26.05 26.01 -2.79
CA GLY A 168 25.73 25.79 -4.21
C GLY A 168 24.83 24.58 -4.44
N TRP A 169 24.03 24.63 -5.49
CA TRP A 169 23.07 23.58 -5.84
C TRP A 169 22.70 23.63 -7.32
N SER A 170 22.13 22.54 -7.82
CA SER A 170 21.52 22.43 -9.15
C SER A 170 20.19 21.71 -9.01
N LEU A 171 19.14 22.27 -9.59
CA LEU A 171 17.78 21.74 -9.57
C LEU A 171 17.25 21.58 -10.99
N GLY A 172 16.40 20.59 -11.20
CA GLY A 172 15.64 20.39 -12.43
C GLY A 172 14.30 19.74 -12.11
N GLU A 173 13.33 19.86 -13.01
CA GLU A 173 12.01 19.27 -12.81
C GLU A 173 11.43 18.78 -14.14
N ASN A 174 10.83 17.60 -14.12
CA ASN A 174 9.94 17.12 -15.17
C ASN A 174 8.52 16.95 -14.59
N VAL A 175 7.49 17.41 -15.32
CA VAL A 175 6.08 17.24 -14.92
C VAL A 175 5.25 16.65 -16.06
N TYR A 176 4.39 15.69 -15.75
CA TYR A 176 3.44 15.15 -16.72
C TYR A 176 2.12 14.78 -16.05
N ALA A 177 1.08 15.57 -16.33
CA ALA A 177 -0.25 15.44 -15.74
C ALA A 177 -1.20 14.55 -16.55
N TYR A 178 -0.77 14.02 -17.70
CA TYR A 178 -1.58 13.19 -18.59
C TYR A 178 -1.05 11.76 -18.72
N SER A 179 -0.16 11.35 -17.81
CA SER A 179 0.39 10.00 -17.82
C SER A 179 -0.73 8.96 -17.66
N LYS A 180 -0.57 7.81 -18.32
CA LYS A 180 -1.51 6.68 -18.26
C LYS A 180 -0.95 5.51 -17.43
N SER A 181 0.37 5.42 -17.32
CA SER A 181 1.11 4.38 -16.62
C SER A 181 2.56 4.83 -16.45
N VAL A 182 3.33 4.15 -15.59
CA VAL A 182 4.75 4.47 -15.39
C VAL A 182 5.54 4.40 -16.70
N LEU A 183 5.33 3.32 -17.47
CA LEU A 183 5.98 3.13 -18.77
C LEU A 183 5.63 4.23 -19.76
N PHE A 184 4.35 4.62 -19.83
CA PHE A 184 3.91 5.71 -20.71
C PHE A 184 4.49 7.06 -20.28
N GLY A 185 4.50 7.37 -18.99
CA GLY A 185 5.06 8.63 -18.50
C GLY A 185 6.58 8.71 -18.68
N HIS A 186 7.31 7.61 -18.45
CA HIS A 186 8.75 7.53 -18.70
C HIS A 186 9.07 7.72 -20.18
N ALA A 187 8.33 7.02 -21.06
CA ALA A 187 8.44 7.25 -22.49
C ALA A 187 8.10 8.70 -22.87
N GLY A 188 7.14 9.34 -22.20
CA GLY A 188 6.80 10.75 -22.42
C GLY A 188 7.95 11.69 -22.12
N PHE A 189 8.62 11.50 -20.99
CA PHE A 189 9.79 12.32 -20.64
C PHE A 189 11.01 12.03 -21.52
N GLU A 190 11.27 10.77 -21.84
CA GLU A 190 12.41 10.38 -22.67
C GLU A 190 12.20 10.77 -24.13
N VAL A 191 11.07 10.44 -24.75
CA VAL A 191 10.80 10.80 -26.14
C VAL A 191 10.56 12.30 -26.28
N ASP A 192 9.97 12.91 -25.25
CA ASP A 192 9.60 14.32 -25.19
C ASP A 192 8.76 14.75 -26.40
N TRP A 193 7.67 14.03 -26.63
CA TRP A 193 6.78 14.28 -27.76
C TRP A 193 6.00 15.59 -27.62
N GLY A 194 5.45 16.08 -28.74
CA GLY A 194 4.72 17.36 -28.79
C GLY A 194 5.44 18.45 -29.57
N GLY A 195 6.40 18.06 -30.42
CA GLY A 195 7.07 18.97 -31.35
C GLY A 195 6.39 19.08 -32.71
N SER A 196 7.19 19.44 -33.73
CA SER A 196 6.75 19.60 -35.11
C SER A 196 7.26 18.46 -35.99
N ALA A 197 6.74 18.36 -37.23
CA ALA A 197 7.28 17.41 -38.21
C ALA A 197 8.79 17.65 -38.49
N ALA A 198 9.26 18.90 -38.42
CA ALA A 198 10.67 19.24 -38.63
C ALA A 198 11.59 18.71 -37.51
N THR A 199 11.04 18.52 -36.31
CA THR A 199 11.75 17.94 -35.16
C THR A 199 11.43 16.46 -34.97
N GLY A 200 10.75 15.85 -35.95
CA GLY A 200 10.32 14.45 -35.90
C GLY A 200 9.29 14.17 -34.80
N GLY A 201 8.37 15.10 -34.54
CA GLY A 201 7.30 14.96 -33.54
C GLY A 201 7.75 15.17 -32.08
N MET A 202 9.04 15.36 -31.84
CA MET A 202 9.64 15.57 -30.52
C MET A 202 9.93 17.05 -30.27
N GLN A 203 9.88 17.50 -29.02
CA GLN A 203 10.27 18.84 -28.61
C GLN A 203 11.74 19.11 -28.93
N SER A 204 12.06 20.38 -29.22
CA SER A 204 13.41 20.83 -29.53
C SER A 204 13.69 22.16 -28.83
N PRO A 205 14.53 22.19 -27.78
CA PRO A 205 15.22 21.03 -27.20
C PRO A 205 14.24 20.05 -26.50
N PRO A 206 14.58 18.74 -26.39
CA PRO A 206 13.84 17.80 -25.58
C PRO A 206 14.21 17.98 -24.10
N GLY A 207 13.65 19.00 -23.45
CA GLY A 207 13.99 19.43 -22.10
C GLY A 207 13.86 18.33 -21.04
N HIS A 208 12.82 17.48 -21.13
CA HIS A 208 12.61 16.42 -20.15
C HIS A 208 13.71 15.35 -20.23
N ARG A 209 14.08 14.95 -21.46
CA ARG A 209 15.22 14.06 -21.73
C ARG A 209 16.52 14.69 -21.23
N GLN A 210 16.74 15.98 -21.49
CA GLN A 210 17.94 16.68 -21.04
C GLN A 210 18.08 16.68 -19.50
N ASN A 211 16.98 16.82 -18.76
CA ASN A 211 16.99 16.66 -17.31
C ASN A 211 17.37 15.25 -16.89
N ILE A 212 16.76 14.22 -17.48
CA ILE A 212 17.05 12.81 -17.16
C ILE A 212 18.53 12.46 -17.42
N HIS A 213 19.13 12.98 -18.49
CA HIS A 213 20.53 12.71 -18.87
C HIS A 213 21.53 13.76 -18.37
N SER A 214 21.10 14.71 -17.53
CA SER A 214 21.97 15.75 -16.98
C SER A 214 23.06 15.15 -16.07
N THR A 215 24.29 15.61 -16.25
CA THR A 215 25.43 15.32 -15.36
C THR A 215 25.40 16.15 -14.08
N GLY A 216 24.55 17.18 -14.01
CA GLY A 216 24.44 18.11 -12.88
C GLY A 216 23.61 17.57 -11.71
N PHE A 217 22.91 16.44 -11.90
CA PHE A 217 22.04 15.86 -10.87
C PHE A 217 22.62 14.56 -10.31
N ARG A 218 22.43 14.38 -9.00
CA ARG A 218 22.93 13.24 -8.22
C ARG A 218 21.80 12.56 -7.45
N GLU A 219 20.72 13.27 -7.23
CA GLU A 219 19.54 12.79 -6.51
C GLU A 219 18.28 13.10 -7.32
N VAL A 220 17.21 12.35 -7.05
CA VAL A 220 15.88 12.61 -7.60
C VAL A 220 14.81 12.28 -6.56
N GLY A 221 13.75 13.06 -6.58
CA GLY A 221 12.48 12.73 -5.96
C GLY A 221 11.43 12.48 -7.02
N ILE A 222 10.64 11.43 -6.88
CA ILE A 222 9.60 11.09 -7.85
C ILE A 222 8.28 11.07 -7.10
N GLY A 223 7.32 11.86 -7.55
CA GLY A 223 5.99 11.93 -6.98
C GLY A 223 4.96 11.44 -7.96
N ASN A 224 4.47 10.21 -7.77
CA ASN A 224 3.46 9.60 -8.62
C ASN A 224 2.09 9.61 -7.93
N VAL A 225 1.11 10.32 -8.49
CA VAL A 225 -0.24 10.43 -7.95
C VAL A 225 -1.24 9.88 -8.97
N VAL A 226 -2.04 8.90 -8.55
CA VAL A 226 -3.11 8.31 -9.36
C VAL A 226 -4.42 9.05 -9.07
N GLY A 227 -5.08 9.50 -10.12
CA GLY A 227 -6.33 10.25 -10.02
C GLY A 227 -6.67 10.95 -11.33
N SER A 228 -7.93 11.32 -11.48
CA SER A 228 -8.41 12.13 -12.61
C SER A 228 -9.21 13.31 -12.08
N ASN A 229 -9.01 14.48 -12.67
CA ASN A 229 -9.80 15.67 -12.38
C ASN A 229 -9.85 16.53 -13.64
N GLY A 230 -11.03 16.68 -14.25
CA GLY A 230 -11.16 17.42 -15.50
C GLY A 230 -10.31 16.82 -16.63
N SER A 231 -9.31 17.59 -17.08
CA SER A 231 -8.42 17.20 -18.19
C SER A 231 -7.19 16.41 -17.77
N VAL A 232 -6.79 16.45 -16.50
CA VAL A 232 -5.59 15.75 -16.01
C VAL A 232 -5.92 14.35 -15.49
N GLY A 233 -4.93 13.46 -15.56
CA GLY A 233 -5.02 12.06 -15.16
C GLY A 233 -4.96 11.06 -16.32
N PRO A 234 -5.08 9.75 -16.02
CA PRO A 234 -5.32 9.13 -14.71
C PRO A 234 -4.08 9.02 -13.81
N GLN A 235 -2.90 9.46 -14.28
CA GLN A 235 -1.68 9.49 -13.49
C GLN A 235 -0.94 10.81 -13.71
N LEU A 236 -0.49 11.40 -12.61
CA LEU A 236 0.32 12.61 -12.59
C LEU A 236 1.67 12.28 -11.98
N VAL A 237 2.74 12.66 -12.66
CA VAL A 237 4.11 12.40 -12.21
C VAL A 237 4.94 13.69 -12.24
N THR A 238 5.66 13.92 -11.16
CA THR A 238 6.69 14.95 -11.02
C THR A 238 8.02 14.27 -10.72
N GLN A 239 9.09 14.64 -11.41
CA GLN A 239 10.46 14.22 -11.13
C GLN A 239 11.28 15.46 -10.76
N ASP A 240 11.61 15.60 -9.48
CA ASP A 240 12.43 16.69 -8.95
C ASP A 240 13.88 16.22 -8.85
N PHE A 241 14.75 16.78 -9.69
CA PHE A 241 16.18 16.44 -9.73
C PHE A 241 16.99 17.42 -8.89
N GLY A 242 18.01 16.90 -8.20
CA GLY A 242 18.83 17.70 -7.28
C GLY A 242 20.29 17.30 -7.22
N SER A 243 21.13 18.30 -6.93
CA SER A 243 22.46 18.11 -6.35
C SER A 243 22.80 19.33 -5.49
N VAL A 244 23.36 19.12 -4.30
CA VAL A 244 23.87 20.20 -3.42
C VAL A 244 25.39 20.09 -3.26
N GLY A 245 26.04 21.21 -2.97
CA GLY A 245 27.48 21.28 -2.75
C GLY A 245 27.90 20.46 -1.53
N GLY A 246 28.94 19.64 -1.68
CA GLY A 246 29.46 18.78 -0.61
C GLY A 246 28.76 17.41 -0.49
N LEU A 247 27.87 17.04 -1.42
CA LEU A 247 27.29 15.70 -1.45
C LEU A 247 28.38 14.62 -1.56
N LEU A 248 28.31 13.66 -0.64
CA LEU A 248 29.03 12.40 -0.77
C LEU A 248 28.45 11.57 -1.93
N PRO A 249 29.25 10.76 -2.62
CA PRO A 249 28.71 9.76 -3.52
C PRO A 249 27.82 8.75 -2.80
N PHE A 250 26.81 8.25 -3.51
CA PHE A 250 25.94 7.19 -3.03
C PHE A 250 26.27 5.87 -3.72
N VAL A 251 26.28 4.79 -2.95
CA VAL A 251 25.95 3.47 -3.46
C VAL A 251 24.45 3.30 -3.32
N THR A 252 23.74 3.21 -4.45
CA THR A 252 22.27 3.12 -4.52
C THR A 252 21.85 1.85 -5.25
N GLY A 253 20.61 1.43 -5.12
CA GLY A 253 20.07 0.29 -5.86
C GLY A 253 18.73 -0.16 -5.33
N VAL A 254 18.30 -1.32 -5.82
CA VAL A 254 17.08 -1.98 -5.38
C VAL A 254 17.38 -3.44 -5.04
N VAL A 255 16.76 -3.92 -3.97
CA VAL A 255 16.68 -5.36 -3.65
C VAL A 255 15.30 -5.84 -4.10
N TYR A 256 15.27 -6.82 -5.00
CA TYR A 256 14.02 -7.30 -5.59
C TYR A 256 14.09 -8.78 -5.92
N ARG A 257 12.93 -9.39 -6.15
CA ARG A 257 12.80 -10.74 -6.69
C ARG A 257 12.31 -10.63 -8.11
N ASP A 258 13.13 -11.10 -9.04
CA ASP A 258 12.75 -11.15 -10.46
C ASP A 258 11.70 -12.25 -10.68
N LEU A 259 10.43 -11.87 -10.62
CA LEU A 259 9.28 -12.79 -10.66
C LEU A 259 8.98 -13.24 -12.09
N ASN A 260 9.31 -12.40 -13.07
CA ASN A 260 9.05 -12.66 -14.48
C ASN A 260 10.31 -13.07 -15.28
N GLY A 261 11.49 -13.07 -14.65
CA GLY A 261 12.75 -13.52 -15.23
C GLY A 261 13.39 -12.52 -16.20
N ASN A 262 13.03 -11.24 -16.15
CA ASN A 262 13.51 -10.22 -17.08
C ASN A 262 14.80 -9.51 -16.60
N GLY A 263 15.26 -9.79 -15.38
CA GLY A 263 16.44 -9.18 -14.78
C GLY A 263 16.32 -7.68 -14.49
N PHE A 264 15.10 -7.18 -14.33
CA PHE A 264 14.78 -5.77 -14.08
C PHE A 264 13.67 -5.66 -13.03
N TYR A 265 13.69 -4.60 -12.23
CA TYR A 265 12.64 -4.36 -11.24
C TYR A 265 11.31 -4.05 -11.92
N ASP A 266 10.27 -4.78 -11.54
CA ASP A 266 8.87 -4.43 -11.80
C ASP A 266 8.11 -4.06 -10.52
N PRO A 267 7.06 -3.22 -10.61
CA PRO A 267 6.23 -2.89 -9.46
C PRO A 267 5.72 -4.15 -8.74
N GLY A 268 6.00 -4.25 -7.43
CA GLY A 268 5.62 -5.39 -6.59
C GLY A 268 6.74 -6.42 -6.35
N GLU A 269 7.87 -6.30 -7.04
CA GLU A 269 9.02 -7.21 -6.86
C GLU A 269 9.95 -6.80 -5.72
N GLY A 270 9.77 -5.59 -5.19
CA GLY A 270 10.59 -4.99 -4.15
C GLY A 270 10.67 -5.81 -2.87
N VAL A 271 11.85 -5.84 -2.26
CA VAL A 271 12.09 -6.53 -1.00
C VAL A 271 12.48 -5.53 0.08
N GLY A 272 11.52 -5.17 0.91
CA GLY A 272 11.72 -4.26 2.04
C GLY A 272 12.35 -4.91 3.28
N GLY A 273 12.91 -4.07 4.15
CA GLY A 273 13.46 -4.47 5.45
C GLY A 273 14.85 -5.13 5.40
N VAL A 274 15.53 -5.10 4.25
CA VAL A 274 16.90 -5.62 4.09
C VAL A 274 17.88 -4.56 4.56
N THR A 275 18.75 -4.91 5.50
CA THR A 275 19.86 -4.06 5.92
C THR A 275 20.96 -4.08 4.87
N VAL A 276 21.37 -2.91 4.41
CA VAL A 276 22.43 -2.71 3.43
C VAL A 276 23.59 -1.97 4.08
N ASN A 277 24.67 -2.69 4.34
CA ASN A 277 25.93 -2.14 4.87
C ASN A 277 26.94 -1.98 3.74
N VAL A 278 27.68 -0.87 3.74
CA VAL A 278 28.77 -0.64 2.78
C VAL A 278 30.09 -0.50 3.55
N SER A 279 31.10 -1.29 3.18
CA SER A 279 32.41 -1.28 3.84
C SER A 279 33.00 0.13 3.92
N ASN A 280 33.54 0.55 5.06
CA ASN A 280 34.16 1.88 5.26
C ASN A 280 33.19 3.07 5.08
N ALA A 281 31.88 2.86 5.04
CA ALA A 281 30.90 3.94 5.09
C ALA A 281 30.50 4.24 6.53
N SER A 282 30.28 5.52 6.85
CA SER A 282 29.71 5.95 8.13
C SER A 282 28.20 5.72 8.21
N TYR A 283 27.59 5.22 7.13
CA TYR A 283 26.16 5.03 6.99
C TYR A 283 25.82 3.60 6.58
N TYR A 284 24.60 3.17 6.92
CA TYR A 284 23.94 1.99 6.36
C TYR A 284 22.52 2.35 5.95
N ALA A 285 21.85 1.49 5.19
CA ALA A 285 20.44 1.66 4.85
C ALA A 285 19.61 0.44 5.26
N VAL A 286 18.30 0.64 5.34
CA VAL A 286 17.32 -0.44 5.30
C VAL A 286 16.46 -0.21 4.07
N THR A 287 16.25 -1.24 3.24
CA THR A 287 15.45 -1.10 2.03
C THR A 287 14.02 -0.68 2.36
N SER A 288 13.50 0.26 1.57
CA SER A 288 12.09 0.69 1.58
C SER A 288 11.15 -0.47 1.23
N SER A 289 9.84 -0.29 1.39
CA SER A 289 8.84 -1.31 1.02
C SER A 289 8.95 -1.75 -0.45
N SER A 290 9.34 -0.85 -1.35
CA SER A 290 9.62 -1.11 -2.77
C SER A 290 11.03 -1.64 -3.05
N GLY A 291 11.84 -1.88 -2.02
CA GLY A 291 13.18 -2.48 -2.12
C GLY A 291 14.32 -1.50 -2.39
N GLY A 292 14.02 -0.22 -2.66
CA GLY A 292 15.02 0.81 -2.93
C GLY A 292 15.86 1.16 -1.69
N TYR A 293 17.14 1.49 -1.91
CA TYR A 293 18.05 1.98 -0.88
C TYR A 293 19.13 2.92 -1.44
N SER A 294 19.74 3.70 -0.54
CA SER A 294 20.98 4.43 -0.82
C SER A 294 21.86 4.52 0.42
N VAL A 295 23.17 4.45 0.23
CA VAL A 295 24.18 4.60 1.31
C VAL A 295 25.23 5.62 0.86
N PRO A 296 25.38 6.76 1.56
CA PRO A 296 26.50 7.68 1.33
C PRO A 296 27.83 7.01 1.66
N VAL A 297 28.83 7.20 0.79
CA VAL A 297 30.19 6.64 0.95
C VAL A 297 31.24 7.76 0.91
N PRO A 298 32.40 7.60 1.55
CA PRO A 298 33.34 8.71 1.78
C PRO A 298 34.00 9.27 0.51
N GLY A 299 33.95 8.57 -0.63
CA GLY A 299 34.56 9.06 -1.86
C GLY A 299 34.68 7.98 -2.92
N SER A 300 35.68 8.14 -3.79
CA SER A 300 35.99 7.11 -4.80
C SER A 300 36.67 5.92 -4.14
N GLY A 301 36.33 4.72 -4.57
CA GLY A 301 36.87 3.50 -3.99
C GLY A 301 36.15 2.25 -4.46
N SER A 302 36.74 1.10 -4.11
CA SER A 302 36.07 -0.19 -4.22
C SER A 302 35.43 -0.52 -2.88
N TYR A 303 34.13 -0.79 -2.91
CA TYR A 303 33.30 -1.01 -1.74
C TYR A 303 32.66 -2.39 -1.80
N THR A 304 32.57 -3.06 -0.65
CA THR A 304 31.75 -4.26 -0.49
C THR A 304 30.41 -3.87 0.11
N VAL A 305 29.34 -4.09 -0.65
CA VAL A 305 27.95 -3.97 -0.21
C VAL A 305 27.52 -5.30 0.38
N THR A 306 27.06 -5.31 1.63
CA THR A 306 26.52 -6.48 2.32
C THR A 306 25.03 -6.29 2.54
N PHE A 307 24.23 -7.15 1.92
CA PHE A 307 22.80 -7.27 2.13
C PHE A 307 22.56 -8.32 3.20
N SER A 308 21.82 -8.01 4.26
CA SER A 308 21.52 -8.95 5.34
C SER A 308 20.22 -8.59 6.07
N GLY A 309 19.69 -9.53 6.85
CA GLY A 309 18.41 -9.33 7.52
C GLY A 309 17.24 -9.29 6.54
N GLY A 310 16.04 -8.93 7.04
CA GLY A 310 14.82 -9.00 6.24
C GLY A 310 14.57 -10.41 5.66
N PRO A 311 13.89 -10.51 4.50
CA PRO A 311 13.53 -11.79 3.90
C PRO A 311 14.57 -12.34 2.91
N VAL A 312 15.85 -11.97 3.05
CA VAL A 312 16.92 -12.39 2.13
C VAL A 312 18.04 -13.10 2.87
N ALA A 313 18.68 -14.05 2.20
CA ALA A 313 19.97 -14.58 2.66
C ALA A 313 21.04 -13.49 2.59
N THR A 314 22.01 -13.54 3.50
CA THR A 314 23.15 -12.63 3.48
C THR A 314 23.90 -12.78 2.16
N ALA A 315 24.08 -11.67 1.45
CA ALA A 315 24.78 -11.61 0.18
C ALA A 315 25.75 -10.42 0.15
N GLN A 316 26.81 -10.54 -0.64
CA GLN A 316 27.79 -9.47 -0.81
C GLN A 316 28.02 -9.18 -2.29
N LYS A 317 28.23 -7.90 -2.61
CA LYS A 317 28.52 -7.41 -3.96
C LYS A 317 29.61 -6.34 -3.90
N SER A 318 30.60 -6.42 -4.79
CA SER A 318 31.58 -5.34 -4.95
C SER A 318 31.05 -4.26 -5.89
N VAL A 319 31.25 -3.01 -5.52
CA VAL A 319 30.88 -1.84 -6.33
C VAL A 319 32.04 -0.85 -6.36
N ASN A 320 32.31 -0.27 -7.53
CA ASN A 320 33.35 0.75 -7.70
C ASN A 320 32.70 2.12 -7.86
N VAL A 321 33.11 3.05 -6.99
CA VAL A 321 32.71 4.45 -7.03
C VAL A 321 33.87 5.24 -7.62
N VAL A 322 33.62 5.97 -8.70
CA VAL A 322 34.67 6.64 -9.50
C VAL A 322 34.35 8.13 -9.63
N GLY A 323 35.36 8.98 -9.46
CA GLY A 323 35.22 10.43 -9.64
C GLY A 323 34.22 11.08 -8.67
N GLY A 324 33.99 10.46 -7.51
CA GLY A 324 32.99 10.92 -6.53
C GLY A 324 31.56 10.85 -7.04
N GLN A 325 31.28 10.05 -8.07
CA GLN A 325 29.96 9.85 -8.67
C GLN A 325 29.20 8.70 -8.03
N ASN A 326 27.87 8.68 -8.12
CA ASN A 326 27.09 7.56 -7.60
C ASN A 326 27.40 6.26 -8.33
N ALA A 327 27.18 5.14 -7.66
CA ALA A 327 27.24 3.82 -8.26
C ALA A 327 26.00 2.99 -7.91
N LYS A 328 25.55 2.15 -8.86
CA LYS A 328 24.37 1.31 -8.69
C LYS A 328 24.79 -0.11 -8.29
N ALA A 329 24.10 -0.72 -7.33
CA ALA A 329 24.41 -2.06 -6.83
C ALA A 329 23.16 -2.88 -6.50
N ASP A 330 22.40 -3.29 -7.52
CA ASP A 330 21.19 -4.09 -7.26
C ASP A 330 21.50 -5.48 -6.70
N TYR A 331 20.54 -6.00 -5.93
CA TYR A 331 20.53 -7.39 -5.49
C TYR A 331 19.23 -8.06 -5.93
N VAL A 332 19.35 -8.95 -6.92
CA VAL A 332 18.29 -9.88 -7.28
C VAL A 332 18.30 -10.99 -6.24
N ALA A 333 17.43 -10.87 -5.24
CA ALA A 333 17.25 -11.89 -4.24
C ALA A 333 16.70 -13.14 -4.93
N ALA A 334 17.40 -14.27 -4.82
CA ALA A 334 16.85 -15.55 -5.23
C ALA A 334 15.48 -15.72 -4.56
N ALA A 335 14.53 -16.39 -5.23
CA ALA A 335 13.33 -16.91 -4.58
C ALA A 335 13.75 -17.98 -3.55
N SER A 336 14.37 -17.55 -2.46
CA SER A 336 14.95 -18.39 -1.43
C SER A 336 13.79 -18.90 -0.58
N GLY A 337 13.21 -20.05 -0.97
CA GLY A 337 12.24 -20.86 -0.22
C GLY A 337 11.55 -20.14 0.93
N LEU A 338 10.89 -19.02 0.65
CA LEU A 338 10.23 -18.24 1.69
C LEU A 338 9.18 -19.17 2.24
N GLN A 339 9.02 -19.20 3.56
CA GLN A 339 7.74 -19.66 4.09
C GLN A 339 6.70 -18.84 3.32
N PRO A 340 5.84 -19.50 2.53
CA PRO A 340 4.76 -18.80 1.86
C PRO A 340 4.03 -17.95 2.88
N ALA A 341 3.42 -16.85 2.45
CA ALA A 341 2.54 -16.13 3.35
C ALA A 341 1.55 -17.13 3.98
N THR A 342 1.38 -17.02 5.29
CA THR A 342 0.45 -17.85 6.03
C THR A 342 -0.44 -16.92 6.82
N LEU A 343 -1.73 -17.22 6.84
CA LEU A 343 -2.65 -16.54 7.73
C LEU A 343 -2.44 -17.14 9.12
N ALA A 344 -1.75 -16.42 10.00
CA ALA A 344 -1.38 -16.94 11.32
C ALA A 344 -2.46 -16.74 12.37
N ASN A 345 -3.34 -15.77 12.13
CA ASN A 345 -4.53 -15.51 12.93
C ASN A 345 -5.61 -14.94 12.04
N ILE A 346 -6.84 -15.37 12.29
CA ILE A 346 -8.03 -14.63 11.87
C ILE A 346 -8.97 -14.56 13.07
N SER A 347 -9.50 -13.38 13.28
CA SER A 347 -10.42 -13.05 14.36
C SER A 347 -11.73 -12.53 13.78
N THR A 348 -12.84 -12.76 14.46
CA THR A 348 -14.08 -12.07 14.11
C THR A 348 -14.78 -11.53 15.33
N ARG A 349 -15.07 -10.24 15.29
CA ARG A 349 -15.87 -9.53 16.30
C ARG A 349 -17.28 -9.33 15.78
N ALA A 350 -18.26 -9.73 16.57
CA ALA A 350 -19.67 -9.41 16.33
C ALA A 350 -20.47 -9.44 17.64
N VAL A 351 -21.71 -8.95 17.56
CA VAL A 351 -22.71 -9.17 18.61
C VAL A 351 -23.17 -10.63 18.55
N VAL A 352 -22.98 -11.36 19.65
CA VAL A 352 -23.49 -12.72 19.84
C VAL A 352 -24.89 -12.62 20.44
N GLY A 353 -25.88 -13.14 19.72
CA GLY A 353 -27.26 -13.27 20.19
C GLY A 353 -27.55 -14.63 20.82
N THR A 354 -28.83 -14.89 21.06
CA THR A 354 -29.34 -16.16 21.59
C THR A 354 -29.91 -17.04 20.48
N GLY A 355 -30.13 -18.33 20.77
CA GLY A 355 -30.71 -19.28 19.82
C GLY A 355 -29.88 -19.39 18.54
N ALA A 356 -30.49 -19.13 17.38
CA ALA A 356 -29.83 -19.23 16.08
C ALA A 356 -28.87 -18.06 15.75
N ASN A 357 -28.85 -17.00 16.59
CA ASN A 357 -28.06 -15.78 16.37
C ASN A 357 -26.70 -15.81 17.08
N VAL A 358 -26.16 -16.99 17.35
CA VAL A 358 -24.80 -17.19 17.85
C VAL A 358 -23.74 -16.78 16.81
N LEU A 359 -22.53 -16.46 17.27
CA LEU A 359 -21.40 -16.17 16.39
C LEU A 359 -20.79 -17.48 15.90
N ILE A 360 -20.65 -17.63 14.58
CA ILE A 360 -20.18 -18.87 13.96
C ILE A 360 -18.99 -18.55 13.07
N GLY A 361 -17.79 -18.90 13.53
CA GLY A 361 -16.55 -18.82 12.77
C GLY A 361 -16.20 -20.17 12.15
N GLY A 362 -16.22 -20.26 10.83
CA GLY A 362 -15.73 -21.40 10.06
C GLY A 362 -14.27 -21.22 9.67
N PHE A 363 -13.48 -22.29 9.70
CA PHE A 363 -12.10 -22.29 9.21
C PHE A 363 -11.74 -23.60 8.51
N ILE A 364 -10.84 -23.53 7.53
CA ILE A 364 -10.36 -24.70 6.79
C ILE A 364 -8.87 -24.88 7.03
N ILE A 365 -8.48 -26.09 7.42
CA ILE A 365 -7.09 -26.55 7.41
C ILE A 365 -6.86 -27.28 6.09
N THR A 366 -5.97 -26.79 5.24
CA THR A 366 -5.54 -27.48 4.01
C THR A 366 -4.12 -28.01 4.18
N GLY A 367 -3.75 -28.99 3.35
CA GLY A 367 -2.44 -29.64 3.39
C GLY A 367 -2.56 -31.13 3.69
N THR A 368 -1.45 -31.74 4.10
CA THR A 368 -1.37 -33.20 4.28
C THR A 368 -1.14 -33.64 5.73
N GLN A 369 -0.87 -32.70 6.64
CA GLN A 369 -0.55 -32.99 8.04
C GLN A 369 -1.55 -32.36 9.00
N SER A 370 -1.76 -32.98 10.16
CA SER A 370 -2.54 -32.36 11.22
C SER A 370 -1.84 -31.12 11.78
N LYS A 371 -2.62 -30.13 12.20
CA LYS A 371 -2.15 -28.83 12.67
C LYS A 371 -2.61 -28.57 14.09
N LYS A 372 -1.68 -28.12 14.95
CA LYS A 372 -1.99 -27.72 16.34
C LYS A 372 -2.46 -26.26 16.33
N VAL A 373 -3.67 -26.02 16.81
CA VAL A 373 -4.32 -24.70 16.83
C VAL A 373 -4.82 -24.33 18.23
N VAL A 374 -4.87 -23.04 18.52
CA VAL A 374 -5.64 -22.48 19.64
C VAL A 374 -6.85 -21.77 19.08
N ILE A 375 -8.04 -22.15 19.53
CA ILE A 375 -9.30 -21.48 19.21
C ILE A 375 -9.80 -20.84 20.49
N ARG A 376 -10.15 -19.56 20.48
CA ARG A 376 -10.61 -18.86 21.68
C ARG A 376 -11.82 -17.98 21.43
N ALA A 377 -12.64 -17.82 22.47
CA ALA A 377 -13.76 -16.90 22.51
C ALA A 377 -13.51 -15.86 23.61
N MET A 378 -13.31 -14.61 23.19
CA MET A 378 -12.99 -13.47 24.05
C MET A 378 -14.24 -12.63 24.30
N GLY A 379 -14.41 -12.15 25.53
CA GLY A 379 -15.54 -11.32 25.94
C GLY A 379 -15.10 -10.33 27.02
N PRO A 380 -14.97 -10.74 28.29
CA PRO A 380 -14.55 -9.89 29.40
C PRO A 380 -13.25 -9.10 29.18
N SER A 381 -12.28 -9.66 28.46
CA SER A 381 -10.99 -9.00 28.20
C SER A 381 -11.05 -7.95 27.10
N LEU A 382 -12.20 -7.80 26.43
CA LEU A 382 -12.39 -6.72 25.46
C LEU A 382 -12.54 -5.38 26.19
N SER A 383 -11.84 -4.35 25.70
CA SER A 383 -11.99 -2.96 26.15
C SER A 383 -13.19 -2.28 25.48
N LEU A 384 -14.36 -2.95 25.51
CA LEU A 384 -15.60 -2.51 24.85
C LEU A 384 -16.78 -2.49 25.84
N SER A 385 -17.69 -1.53 25.66
CA SER A 385 -19.02 -1.53 26.29
C SER A 385 -19.90 -2.61 25.66
N GLY A 386 -20.77 -3.27 26.45
CA GLY A 386 -21.69 -4.27 25.91
C GLY A 386 -21.03 -5.62 25.55
N LYS A 387 -19.80 -5.84 26.03
CA LYS A 387 -19.08 -7.12 25.88
C LYS A 387 -19.82 -8.26 26.58
N MET A 388 -19.73 -9.44 25.97
CA MET A 388 -20.17 -10.69 26.58
C MET A 388 -19.35 -10.97 27.83
N LEU A 389 -20.02 -11.32 28.93
CA LEU A 389 -19.36 -11.54 30.23
C LEU A 389 -18.87 -12.98 30.42
N ASP A 390 -19.44 -13.92 29.68
CA ASP A 390 -19.17 -15.35 29.87
C ASP A 390 -19.34 -16.10 28.53
N PRO A 391 -18.35 -16.01 27.62
CA PRO A 391 -18.39 -16.66 26.32
C PRO A 391 -18.02 -18.15 26.42
N THR A 392 -18.90 -19.00 25.91
CA THR A 392 -18.65 -20.43 25.64
C THR A 392 -18.15 -20.65 24.21
N LEU A 393 -17.40 -21.72 23.99
CA LEU A 393 -16.86 -22.12 22.69
C LEU A 393 -17.12 -23.61 22.42
N GLU A 394 -17.79 -23.89 21.31
CA GLU A 394 -18.01 -25.26 20.80
C GLU A 394 -17.33 -25.42 19.43
N LEU A 395 -16.66 -26.55 19.20
CA LEU A 395 -15.95 -26.84 17.96
C LEU A 395 -16.56 -28.07 17.28
N HIS A 396 -16.92 -27.93 16.01
CA HIS A 396 -17.49 -28.99 15.18
C HIS A 396 -16.56 -29.36 14.02
N ASP A 397 -16.63 -30.61 13.58
CA ASP A 397 -16.00 -31.09 12.35
C ASP A 397 -16.92 -30.98 11.12
N SER A 398 -16.44 -31.41 9.95
CA SER A 398 -17.18 -31.37 8.68
C SER A 398 -18.48 -32.21 8.65
N THR A 399 -18.67 -33.12 9.60
CA THR A 399 -19.92 -33.91 9.72
C THR A 399 -20.97 -33.20 10.56
N GLY A 400 -20.62 -32.07 11.19
CA GLY A 400 -21.43 -31.36 12.17
C GLY A 400 -21.35 -31.97 13.57
N GLY A 401 -20.43 -32.91 13.81
CA GLY A 401 -20.22 -33.52 15.11
C GLY A 401 -19.39 -32.62 16.03
N VAL A 402 -19.76 -32.54 17.31
CA VAL A 402 -19.01 -31.79 18.33
C VAL A 402 -17.73 -32.54 18.69
N ILE A 403 -16.59 -31.86 18.52
CA ILE A 403 -15.26 -32.40 18.81
C ILE A 403 -14.53 -31.64 19.93
N GLY A 404 -15.06 -30.50 20.36
CA GLY A 404 -14.54 -29.74 21.50
C GLY A 404 -15.57 -28.80 22.10
N PHE A 405 -15.48 -28.57 23.40
CA PHE A 405 -16.28 -27.59 24.13
C PHE A 405 -15.46 -26.99 25.26
N ASN A 406 -15.56 -25.67 25.46
CA ASN A 406 -15.02 -24.99 26.62
C ASN A 406 -15.90 -23.81 27.02
N ASP A 407 -15.84 -23.47 28.30
CA ASP A 407 -16.57 -22.35 28.93
C ASP A 407 -15.58 -21.47 29.71
N ASN A 408 -14.76 -22.11 30.55
CA ASN A 408 -13.69 -21.46 31.30
C ASN A 408 -12.33 -22.06 30.92
N TRP A 409 -11.46 -21.29 30.26
CA TRP A 409 -10.17 -21.80 29.77
C TRP A 409 -9.24 -22.23 30.90
N SER A 410 -9.28 -21.51 32.02
CA SER A 410 -8.45 -21.78 33.20
C SER A 410 -8.77 -23.13 33.85
N GLN A 411 -9.96 -23.66 33.62
CA GLN A 411 -10.44 -24.95 34.12
C GLN A 411 -10.23 -26.09 33.11
N ASN A 412 -9.71 -25.79 31.91
CA ASN A 412 -9.47 -26.79 30.88
C ASN A 412 -8.27 -27.69 31.25
N ALA A 413 -8.34 -28.98 30.90
CA ALA A 413 -7.29 -29.95 31.19
C ALA A 413 -5.93 -29.59 30.56
N ASN A 414 -5.95 -28.85 29.45
CA ASN A 414 -4.76 -28.35 28.75
C ASN A 414 -4.49 -26.85 29.00
N SER A 415 -5.02 -26.26 30.07
CA SER A 415 -4.83 -24.83 30.42
C SER A 415 -3.36 -24.44 30.57
N GLN A 416 -2.50 -25.34 31.05
CA GLN A 416 -1.06 -25.14 31.11
C GLN A 416 -0.43 -25.01 29.72
N GLU A 417 -0.81 -25.87 28.77
CA GLU A 417 -0.31 -25.79 27.39
C GLU A 417 -0.82 -24.53 26.67
N ILE A 418 -2.09 -24.16 26.92
CA ILE A 418 -2.67 -22.91 26.42
C ILE A 418 -1.88 -21.70 26.97
N SER A 419 -1.52 -21.71 28.25
CA SER A 419 -0.68 -20.66 28.86
C SER A 419 0.69 -20.57 28.21
N VAL A 420 1.37 -21.72 28.02
CA VAL A 420 2.69 -21.80 27.39
C VAL A 420 2.67 -21.37 25.92
N SER A 421 1.55 -21.53 25.23
CA SER A 421 1.40 -21.08 23.83
C SER A 421 1.49 -19.56 23.66
N GLY A 422 1.30 -18.79 24.73
CA GLY A 422 1.25 -17.32 24.69
C GLY A 422 -0.12 -16.75 24.27
N PHE A 423 -1.11 -17.59 23.97
CA PHE A 423 -2.44 -17.17 23.50
C PHE A 423 -3.57 -17.37 24.52
N ALA A 424 -3.24 -17.71 25.77
CA ALA A 424 -4.22 -17.80 26.84
C ALA A 424 -5.03 -16.50 26.99
N PRO A 425 -6.37 -16.58 27.10
CA PRO A 425 -7.18 -15.43 27.48
C PRO A 425 -6.74 -14.88 28.85
N THR A 426 -6.79 -13.56 29.04
CA THR A 426 -6.37 -12.94 30.31
C THR A 426 -7.44 -13.05 31.39
N ASN A 427 -8.71 -13.22 31.02
CA ASN A 427 -9.81 -13.45 31.96
C ASN A 427 -10.12 -14.96 32.07
N PRO A 428 -10.25 -15.53 33.29
CA PRO A 428 -10.50 -16.96 33.48
C PRO A 428 -11.87 -17.44 32.98
N SER A 429 -12.85 -16.55 32.81
CA SER A 429 -14.20 -16.81 32.27
C SER A 429 -14.30 -16.73 30.76
N GLU A 430 -13.17 -16.64 30.06
CA GLU A 430 -13.13 -16.77 28.60
C GLU A 430 -12.87 -18.21 28.20
N SER A 431 -13.28 -18.59 27.00
CA SER A 431 -13.09 -19.95 26.50
C SER A 431 -11.86 -20.07 25.62
N ALA A 432 -11.11 -21.16 25.77
CA ALA A 432 -10.06 -21.55 24.84
C ALA A 432 -9.93 -23.08 24.70
N LEU A 433 -9.72 -23.52 23.46
CA LEU A 433 -9.44 -24.89 23.07
C LEU A 433 -8.08 -24.96 22.39
N LEU A 434 -7.21 -25.85 22.87
CA LEU A 434 -5.98 -26.25 22.19
C LEU A 434 -6.16 -27.65 21.61
N MET A 435 -6.09 -27.79 20.28
CA MET A 435 -6.36 -29.06 19.61
C MET A 435 -5.44 -29.29 18.41
N THR A 436 -5.15 -30.55 18.11
CA THR A 436 -4.48 -30.96 16.86
C THR A 436 -5.53 -31.48 15.90
N LEU A 437 -5.75 -30.77 14.81
CA LEU A 437 -6.82 -31.01 13.84
C LEU A 437 -6.25 -31.50 12.50
N ALA A 438 -6.88 -32.50 11.89
CA ALA A 438 -6.50 -32.95 10.54
C ALA A 438 -6.89 -31.89 9.48
N PRO A 439 -6.36 -31.97 8.24
CA PRO A 439 -6.88 -31.17 7.14
C PRO A 439 -8.39 -31.42 6.95
N GLY A 440 -9.17 -30.34 6.88
CA GLY A 440 -10.63 -30.38 6.87
C GLY A 440 -11.28 -29.04 7.18
N ALA A 441 -12.60 -29.00 7.07
CA ALA A 441 -13.42 -27.84 7.46
C ALA A 441 -13.93 -28.01 8.90
N TYR A 442 -13.87 -26.92 9.66
CA TYR A 442 -14.25 -26.85 11.07
C TYR A 442 -15.12 -25.63 11.35
N THR A 443 -16.00 -25.75 12.34
CA THR A 443 -16.91 -24.67 12.76
C THR A 443 -16.76 -24.41 14.25
N ALA A 444 -16.36 -23.20 14.62
CA ALA A 444 -16.35 -22.71 15.99
C ALA A 444 -17.61 -21.89 16.25
N ILE A 445 -18.40 -22.30 17.24
CA ILE A 445 -19.62 -21.64 17.67
C ILE A 445 -19.35 -20.95 19.01
N VAL A 446 -19.57 -19.64 19.06
CA VAL A 446 -19.48 -18.84 20.27
C VAL A 446 -20.88 -18.45 20.72
N SER A 447 -21.20 -18.77 21.97
CA SER A 447 -22.47 -18.45 22.60
C SER A 447 -22.26 -17.93 24.03
N GLY A 448 -23.20 -17.15 24.56
CA GLY A 448 -23.12 -16.74 25.96
C GLY A 448 -23.62 -17.85 26.89
N ALA A 449 -22.88 -18.12 27.96
CA ALA A 449 -23.35 -19.01 29.03
C ALA A 449 -24.73 -18.55 29.51
N ASN A 450 -25.61 -19.52 29.80
CA ASN A 450 -27.00 -19.27 30.21
C ASN A 450 -27.84 -18.45 29.20
N GLN A 451 -27.53 -18.54 27.90
CA GLN A 451 -28.21 -17.79 26.83
C GLN A 451 -28.10 -16.26 27.00
N THR A 452 -26.93 -15.79 27.44
CA THR A 452 -26.62 -14.36 27.47
C THR A 452 -26.19 -13.85 26.09
N SER A 453 -26.31 -12.54 25.87
CA SER A 453 -25.91 -11.87 24.64
C SER A 453 -24.85 -10.80 24.92
N GLY A 454 -24.03 -10.48 23.92
CA GLY A 454 -23.04 -9.41 24.02
C GLY A 454 -22.00 -9.50 22.91
N ILE A 455 -21.08 -8.54 22.88
CA ILE A 455 -19.98 -8.53 21.91
C ILE A 455 -18.93 -9.56 22.34
N ALA A 456 -18.59 -10.49 21.44
CA ALA A 456 -17.49 -11.43 21.62
C ALA A 456 -16.60 -11.46 20.37
N VAL A 457 -15.38 -11.99 20.54
CA VAL A 457 -14.45 -12.27 19.44
C VAL A 457 -14.15 -13.77 19.41
N VAL A 458 -14.29 -14.40 18.26
CA VAL A 458 -13.76 -15.76 18.01
C VAL A 458 -12.42 -15.63 17.27
N GLU A 459 -11.40 -16.35 17.70
CA GLU A 459 -10.06 -16.30 17.11
C GLU A 459 -9.49 -17.71 16.95
N VAL A 460 -8.78 -17.93 15.84
CA VAL A 460 -8.02 -19.17 15.59
C VAL A 460 -6.56 -18.81 15.35
N TYR A 461 -5.66 -19.40 16.13
CA TYR A 461 -4.22 -19.25 16.02
C TYR A 461 -3.57 -20.56 15.59
N ASP A 462 -2.69 -20.48 14.60
CA ASP A 462 -1.81 -21.59 14.22
C ASP A 462 -0.57 -21.61 15.14
N LEU A 463 -0.37 -22.71 15.87
CA LEU A 463 0.78 -22.87 16.76
C LEU A 463 1.95 -23.64 16.13
N ALA A 464 1.76 -24.23 14.94
CA ALA A 464 2.74 -25.08 14.30
C ALA A 464 3.43 -24.36 13.14
N GLY A 465 4.61 -23.78 13.40
CA GLY A 465 5.46 -23.19 12.37
C GLY A 465 5.81 -24.16 11.24
N ALA A 466 5.90 -23.65 10.00
CA ALA A 466 6.32 -24.33 8.77
C ALA A 466 5.88 -25.80 8.59
N THR A 467 4.66 -26.16 8.98
CA THR A 467 4.07 -27.48 8.67
C THR A 467 3.50 -27.48 7.25
N ALA A 468 3.39 -28.65 6.60
CA ALA A 468 2.85 -28.80 5.23
C ALA A 468 1.33 -28.53 5.12
N SER A 469 0.73 -27.93 6.16
CA SER A 469 -0.67 -27.54 6.23
C SER A 469 -0.79 -26.07 6.61
N LYS A 470 -1.84 -25.39 6.16
CA LYS A 470 -2.10 -23.97 6.40
C LYS A 470 -3.58 -23.73 6.74
N LEU A 471 -3.89 -22.62 7.40
CA LEU A 471 -5.26 -22.10 7.41
C LEU A 471 -5.54 -21.47 6.04
N ALA A 472 -6.52 -21.98 5.31
CA ALA A 472 -6.75 -21.62 3.90
C ALA A 472 -7.90 -20.63 3.69
N ASN A 473 -8.86 -20.62 4.59
CA ASN A 473 -10.03 -19.75 4.55
C ASN A 473 -10.57 -19.58 5.97
N ILE A 474 -11.12 -18.40 6.26
CA ILE A 474 -12.01 -18.18 7.39
C ILE A 474 -13.27 -17.43 6.93
N SER A 475 -14.42 -17.95 7.37
CA SER A 475 -15.75 -17.42 7.07
C SER A 475 -16.52 -17.23 8.35
N THR A 476 -16.99 -16.03 8.65
CA THR A 476 -17.75 -15.80 9.87
C THR A 476 -19.12 -15.23 9.58
N ARG A 477 -20.15 -15.93 10.08
CA ARG A 477 -21.54 -15.50 10.02
C ARG A 477 -21.92 -14.81 11.32
N ALA A 478 -22.49 -13.62 11.21
CA ALA A 478 -23.10 -12.93 12.35
C ALA A 478 -24.24 -12.01 11.91
N PHE A 479 -25.02 -11.54 12.88
CA PHE A 479 -26.01 -10.49 12.68
C PHE A 479 -25.32 -9.13 12.75
N VAL A 480 -25.36 -8.37 11.65
CA VAL A 480 -24.81 -7.03 11.52
C VAL A 480 -25.89 -6.02 11.90
N GLN A 481 -25.55 -5.09 12.78
CA GLN A 481 -26.43 -4.01 13.22
C GLN A 481 -25.95 -2.65 12.67
N ASP A 482 -26.65 -1.59 13.04
CA ASP A 482 -26.29 -0.22 12.72
C ASP A 482 -25.20 0.33 13.67
N GLY A 483 -24.74 1.56 13.40
CA GLY A 483 -23.73 2.23 14.22
C GLY A 483 -22.40 1.48 14.29
N ASP A 484 -21.91 1.23 15.50
CA ASP A 484 -20.62 0.56 15.74
C ASP A 484 -20.74 -0.97 15.84
N ASN A 485 -21.96 -1.51 15.80
CA ASN A 485 -22.25 -2.94 15.97
C ASN A 485 -22.16 -3.71 14.63
N VAL A 486 -21.00 -3.56 14.00
CA VAL A 486 -20.67 -4.13 12.70
C VAL A 486 -20.00 -5.49 12.80
N LEU A 487 -19.98 -6.23 11.68
CA LEU A 487 -19.20 -7.46 11.57
C LEU A 487 -17.77 -7.12 11.14
N ILE A 488 -16.78 -7.56 11.91
CA ILE A 488 -15.37 -7.25 11.65
C ILE A 488 -14.56 -8.53 11.57
N GLY A 489 -13.94 -8.76 10.41
CA GLY A 489 -12.92 -9.78 10.22
C GLY A 489 -11.52 -9.19 10.38
N GLY A 490 -10.77 -9.64 11.38
CA GLY A 490 -9.36 -9.33 11.55
C GLY A 490 -8.49 -10.40 10.89
N LEU A 491 -7.43 -10.00 10.21
CA LEU A 491 -6.50 -10.87 9.49
C LEU A 491 -5.07 -10.52 9.89
N ILE A 492 -4.24 -11.52 10.22
CA ILE A 492 -2.79 -11.35 10.36
C ILE A 492 -2.08 -12.11 9.25
N VAL A 493 -1.42 -11.37 8.37
CA VAL A 493 -0.52 -11.92 7.36
C VAL A 493 0.85 -12.09 8.01
N MET A 494 1.33 -13.33 8.06
CA MET A 494 2.67 -13.66 8.52
C MET A 494 3.48 -14.26 7.38
N GLY A 495 4.79 -14.19 7.51
CA GLY A 495 5.72 -14.66 6.50
C GLY A 495 6.54 -13.52 5.95
N GLN A 496 7.21 -13.80 4.85
CA GLN A 496 8.24 -12.92 4.29
C GLN A 496 7.86 -12.35 2.91
N SER A 497 6.65 -12.68 2.44
CA SER A 497 6.03 -12.19 1.21
C SER A 497 4.64 -11.62 1.53
N PRO A 498 4.14 -10.68 0.70
CA PRO A 498 2.72 -10.35 0.71
C PRO A 498 1.83 -11.57 0.46
N ALA A 499 0.66 -11.58 1.08
CA ALA A 499 -0.42 -12.53 0.85
C ALA A 499 -1.39 -11.97 -0.18
N ASP A 500 -1.65 -12.71 -1.26
CA ASP A 500 -2.77 -12.37 -2.13
C ASP A 500 -4.05 -12.87 -1.48
N VAL A 501 -4.97 -11.95 -1.20
CA VAL A 501 -6.22 -12.26 -0.52
C VAL A 501 -7.41 -11.73 -1.28
N ILE A 502 -8.51 -12.49 -1.22
CA ILE A 502 -9.84 -11.97 -1.54
C ILE A 502 -10.67 -11.94 -0.25
N VAL A 503 -11.19 -10.76 0.06
CA VAL A 503 -12.15 -10.53 1.15
C VAL A 503 -13.53 -10.34 0.54
N ARG A 504 -14.54 -11.06 1.03
CA ARG A 504 -15.93 -10.99 0.53
C ARG A 504 -16.90 -10.74 1.67
N ALA A 505 -17.96 -9.97 1.38
CA ALA A 505 -19.12 -9.89 2.26
C ALA A 505 -20.35 -10.43 1.51
N ILE A 506 -20.94 -11.47 2.07
CA ILE A 506 -22.02 -12.24 1.48
C ILE A 506 -23.29 -12.00 2.30
N GLY A 507 -24.37 -11.63 1.62
CA GLY A 507 -25.66 -11.33 2.24
C GLY A 507 -26.78 -11.96 1.43
N PRO A 508 -27.14 -11.41 0.26
CA PRO A 508 -28.24 -11.93 -0.57
C PRO A 508 -28.08 -13.38 -1.03
N SER A 509 -26.87 -13.92 -1.10
CA SER A 509 -26.64 -15.34 -1.42
C SER A 509 -26.89 -16.29 -0.25
N LEU A 510 -27.09 -15.79 0.98
CA LEU A 510 -27.30 -16.63 2.14
C LEU A 510 -28.72 -17.21 2.17
N ALA A 511 -28.83 -18.53 2.25
CA ALA A 511 -30.10 -19.25 2.41
C ALA A 511 -30.58 -19.24 3.88
N VAL A 512 -30.62 -18.07 4.51
CA VAL A 512 -31.05 -17.89 5.91
C VAL A 512 -32.11 -16.79 6.02
N SER A 513 -33.02 -16.94 6.98
CA SER A 513 -33.98 -15.87 7.28
C SER A 513 -33.25 -14.63 7.79
N GLY A 514 -33.63 -13.44 7.28
CA GLY A 514 -33.03 -12.17 7.70
C GLY A 514 -31.65 -11.90 7.10
N ALA A 515 -31.28 -12.55 5.99
CA ALA A 515 -30.07 -12.24 5.24
C ALA A 515 -30.02 -10.75 4.83
N MET A 516 -28.85 -10.14 5.00
CA MET A 516 -28.59 -8.75 4.63
C MET A 516 -28.76 -8.57 3.12
N SER A 517 -29.50 -7.54 2.70
CA SER A 517 -29.80 -7.30 1.28
C SER A 517 -28.65 -6.67 0.49
N ASP A 518 -27.74 -5.99 1.19
CA ASP A 518 -26.71 -5.15 0.55
C ASP A 518 -25.51 -4.93 1.50
N PRO A 519 -24.57 -5.90 1.59
CA PRO A 519 -23.38 -5.79 2.42
C PRO A 519 -22.23 -5.02 1.74
N THR A 520 -21.70 -4.01 2.43
CA THR A 520 -20.54 -3.21 2.01
C THR A 520 -19.26 -3.66 2.73
N LEU A 521 -18.10 -3.48 2.10
CA LEU A 521 -16.77 -3.77 2.66
C LEU A 521 -15.87 -2.52 2.76
N ASP A 522 -15.18 -2.39 3.90
CA ASP A 522 -14.09 -1.44 4.12
C ASP A 522 -12.89 -2.16 4.75
N LEU A 523 -11.75 -2.16 4.05
CA LEU A 523 -10.51 -2.80 4.47
C LEU A 523 -9.52 -1.74 4.95
N ARG A 524 -8.90 -2.00 6.12
CA ARG A 524 -7.99 -1.08 6.80
C ARG A 524 -6.71 -1.74 7.25
N ASP A 525 -5.65 -0.95 7.34
CA ASP A 525 -4.36 -1.36 7.90
C ASP A 525 -4.37 -1.42 9.44
N SER A 526 -3.21 -1.72 10.04
CA SER A 526 -3.03 -1.82 11.49
C SER A 526 -3.21 -0.49 12.24
N ASN A 527 -3.09 0.65 11.55
CA ASN A 527 -3.32 1.98 12.10
C ASN A 527 -4.77 2.46 11.91
N GLY A 528 -5.61 1.65 11.25
CA GLY A 528 -6.99 1.99 10.92
C GLY A 528 -7.12 2.89 9.69
N ALA A 529 -6.06 3.08 8.91
CA ALA A 529 -6.13 3.82 7.65
C ALA A 529 -6.83 2.98 6.57
N PRO A 530 -7.69 3.58 5.73
CA PRO A 530 -8.38 2.85 4.67
C PRO A 530 -7.40 2.39 3.58
N LEU A 531 -7.50 1.12 3.20
CA LEU A 531 -6.75 0.50 2.11
C LEU A 531 -7.62 0.35 0.86
N ALA A 532 -8.84 -0.14 1.03
CA ALA A 532 -9.78 -0.36 -0.06
C ALA A 532 -11.21 -0.44 0.48
N SER A 533 -12.19 -0.06 -0.33
CA SER A 533 -13.61 -0.26 -0.04
C SER A 533 -14.34 -0.76 -1.27
N ASN A 534 -15.43 -1.50 -1.07
CA ASN A 534 -16.26 -2.01 -2.14
C ASN A 534 -17.71 -2.19 -1.67
N ASP A 535 -18.65 -1.89 -2.56
CA ASP A 535 -20.10 -2.00 -2.32
C ASP A 535 -20.67 -3.15 -3.16
N ASP A 536 -20.47 -3.07 -4.48
CA ASP A 536 -20.75 -4.15 -5.41
C ASP A 536 -19.44 -4.70 -6.02
N TRP A 537 -19.27 -6.02 -5.99
CA TRP A 537 -18.03 -6.68 -6.42
C TRP A 537 -17.64 -6.41 -7.88
N ARG A 538 -18.62 -6.03 -8.72
CA ARG A 538 -18.39 -5.72 -10.14
C ARG A 538 -17.85 -4.31 -10.40
N LEU A 539 -17.89 -3.40 -9.43
CA LEU A 539 -17.61 -1.99 -9.68
C LEU A 539 -16.14 -1.70 -9.98
N THR A 540 -15.21 -2.35 -9.26
CA THR A 540 -13.79 -1.96 -9.28
C THR A 540 -12.88 -3.05 -9.85
N GLN A 541 -13.14 -4.33 -9.54
CA GLN A 541 -12.20 -5.43 -9.81
C GLN A 541 -12.84 -6.66 -10.47
N GLN A 542 -13.97 -6.49 -11.18
CA GLN A 542 -14.80 -7.58 -11.73
C GLN A 542 -13.98 -8.68 -12.41
N THR A 543 -13.14 -8.32 -13.37
CA THR A 543 -12.37 -9.29 -14.18
C THR A 543 -11.38 -10.07 -13.31
N ALA A 544 -10.68 -9.38 -12.40
CA ALA A 544 -9.67 -10.00 -11.54
C ALA A 544 -10.32 -10.90 -10.47
N ILE A 545 -11.41 -10.46 -9.84
CA ILE A 545 -12.19 -11.26 -8.89
C ILE A 545 -12.77 -12.50 -9.60
N ALA A 546 -13.37 -12.36 -10.78
CA ALA A 546 -13.90 -13.49 -11.53
C ALA A 546 -12.82 -14.51 -11.92
N ALA A 547 -11.59 -14.06 -12.19
CA ALA A 547 -10.46 -14.95 -12.48
C ALA A 547 -10.05 -15.84 -11.30
N THR A 548 -10.37 -15.45 -10.06
CA THR A 548 -10.12 -16.28 -8.87
C THR A 548 -11.08 -17.47 -8.75
N GLY A 549 -12.24 -17.43 -9.44
CA GLY A 549 -13.34 -18.38 -9.23
C GLY A 549 -14.09 -18.18 -7.89
N LEU A 550 -13.74 -17.16 -7.12
CA LEU A 550 -14.33 -16.80 -5.83
C LEU A 550 -15.17 -15.52 -5.92
N GLN A 551 -15.73 -15.17 -7.08
CA GLN A 551 -16.67 -14.06 -7.18
C GLN A 551 -17.95 -14.34 -6.36
N PRO A 552 -18.54 -13.32 -5.70
CA PRO A 552 -19.89 -13.42 -5.16
C PRO A 552 -20.92 -13.77 -6.25
N THR A 553 -22.03 -14.39 -5.88
CA THR A 553 -23.05 -14.84 -6.85
C THR A 553 -24.13 -13.81 -7.11
N ARG A 554 -24.26 -12.81 -6.23
CA ARG A 554 -25.17 -11.68 -6.37
C ARG A 554 -24.37 -10.40 -6.57
N ASP A 555 -24.89 -9.50 -7.40
CA ASP A 555 -24.16 -8.29 -7.76
C ASP A 555 -24.04 -7.31 -6.59
N ALA A 556 -25.06 -7.26 -5.71
CA ALA A 556 -25.11 -6.46 -4.48
C ALA A 556 -24.24 -7.01 -3.33
N GLU A 557 -23.27 -7.87 -3.63
CA GLU A 557 -22.32 -8.38 -2.64
C GLU A 557 -20.96 -7.74 -2.91
N SER A 558 -20.23 -7.41 -1.85
CA SER A 558 -18.93 -6.76 -1.99
C SER A 558 -17.78 -7.76 -1.98
N ALA A 559 -16.73 -7.45 -2.75
CA ALA A 559 -15.47 -8.16 -2.70
C ALA A 559 -14.27 -7.24 -2.99
N ILE A 560 -13.17 -7.49 -2.29
CA ILE A 560 -11.90 -6.79 -2.45
C ILE A 560 -10.81 -7.83 -2.71
N LEU A 561 -10.12 -7.72 -3.85
CA LEU A 561 -8.93 -8.53 -4.17
C LEU A 561 -7.69 -7.67 -3.97
N ILE A 562 -6.77 -8.07 -3.10
CA ILE A 562 -5.63 -7.23 -2.72
C ILE A 562 -4.43 -8.07 -2.29
N SER A 563 -3.22 -7.57 -2.53
CA SER A 563 -1.98 -8.13 -1.99
C SER A 563 -1.60 -7.39 -0.71
N LEU A 564 -1.48 -8.12 0.40
CA LEU A 564 -1.25 -7.56 1.73
C LEU A 564 0.14 -7.94 2.23
N PRO A 565 1.04 -6.98 2.49
CA PRO A 565 2.29 -7.25 3.20
C PRO A 565 2.09 -7.94 4.55
N PRO A 566 3.14 -8.54 5.15
CA PRO A 566 3.05 -9.03 6.52
C PRO A 566 2.62 -7.93 7.48
N GLY A 567 1.56 -8.19 8.25
CA GLY A 567 0.90 -7.17 9.06
C GLY A 567 -0.49 -7.58 9.55
N ALA A 568 -1.10 -6.72 10.36
CA ALA A 568 -2.46 -6.88 10.85
C ALA A 568 -3.42 -5.98 10.05
N TYR A 569 -4.58 -6.54 9.68
CA TYR A 569 -5.58 -5.90 8.84
C TYR A 569 -6.97 -6.09 9.40
N THR A 570 -7.85 -5.12 9.13
CA THR A 570 -9.23 -5.12 9.59
C THR A 570 -10.17 -4.93 8.41
N ALA A 571 -11.03 -5.91 8.15
CA ALA A 571 -12.13 -5.81 7.21
C ALA A 571 -13.45 -5.59 7.96
N ILE A 572 -14.20 -4.57 7.56
CA ILE A 572 -15.43 -4.12 8.20
C ILE A 572 -16.59 -4.34 7.23
N VAL A 573 -17.59 -5.10 7.66
CA VAL A 573 -18.86 -5.32 6.93
C VAL A 573 -19.97 -4.49 7.54
N ARG A 574 -20.66 -3.72 6.71
CA ARG A 574 -21.83 -2.91 7.05
C ARG A 574 -22.96 -3.20 6.07
N GLY A 575 -24.21 -2.90 6.45
CA GLY A 575 -25.28 -2.82 5.47
C GLY A 575 -25.34 -1.43 4.85
N ALA A 576 -25.54 -1.37 3.54
CA ALA A 576 -25.76 -0.11 2.84
C ALA A 576 -26.93 0.66 3.49
N ASN A 577 -26.80 1.99 3.60
CA ASN A 577 -27.80 2.86 4.24
C ASN A 577 -28.17 2.46 5.69
N ASN A 578 -27.22 1.90 6.44
CA ASN A 578 -27.42 1.39 7.80
C ASN A 578 -28.42 0.21 7.89
N ALA A 579 -28.56 -0.57 6.82
CA ALA A 579 -29.34 -1.80 6.86
C ALA A 579 -28.74 -2.79 7.88
N THR A 580 -29.61 -3.55 8.54
CA THR A 580 -29.23 -4.62 9.48
C THR A 580 -29.63 -5.96 8.90
N GLY A 581 -28.93 -7.03 9.30
CA GLY A 581 -29.21 -8.37 8.79
C GLY A 581 -28.06 -9.34 8.99
N VAL A 582 -28.28 -10.60 8.63
CA VAL A 582 -27.24 -11.63 8.68
C VAL A 582 -26.32 -11.48 7.47
N ALA A 583 -25.02 -11.34 7.73
CA ALA A 583 -23.99 -11.33 6.69
C ALA A 583 -22.87 -12.33 7.04
N VAL A 584 -22.11 -12.73 6.04
CA VAL A 584 -20.88 -13.51 6.19
C VAL A 584 -19.71 -12.70 5.67
N ILE A 585 -18.66 -12.56 6.46
CA ILE A 585 -17.35 -12.13 5.94
C ILE A 585 -16.50 -13.36 5.66
N GLU A 586 -15.83 -13.39 4.51
CA GLU A 586 -14.92 -14.46 4.13
C GLU A 586 -13.57 -13.89 3.69
N VAL A 587 -12.49 -14.57 4.04
CA VAL A 587 -11.12 -14.23 3.61
C VAL A 587 -10.44 -15.47 3.07
N TYR A 588 -10.09 -15.46 1.79
CA TYR A 588 -9.38 -16.56 1.14
C TYR A 588 -7.95 -16.14 0.82
N HIS A 589 -6.99 -17.00 1.15
CA HIS A 589 -5.60 -16.87 0.72
C HIS A 589 -5.41 -17.50 -0.66
N LEU A 590 -4.77 -16.79 -1.58
CA LEU A 590 -4.69 -17.20 -3.00
C LEU A 590 -3.33 -17.78 -3.41
N ASN A 591 -2.27 -17.64 -2.59
CA ASN A 591 -0.90 -18.07 -2.94
C ASN A 591 -0.13 -18.89 -1.88
#